data_AF-A0ABD3R2B6-F1
#
_entry.id   AF-A0ABD3R2B6-F1
#
_cell.length_a   1.000
_cell.length_b   1.000
_cell.length_c   1.000
_cell.angle_alpha   90.00
_cell.angle_beta   90.00
_cell.angle_gamma   90.00
#
_symmetry.space_group_name_H-M   'P 1'
#
loop_
_entity.id
_entity.type
_entity.pdbx_description
1 polymer ?
#
loop_
_entity_poly.entity_id
_entity_poly.type
_entity_poly.pdbx_seq_one_letter_code
_entity_poly.pdbx_strand_id
1 'polypeptide(L)'
;MGGGHHVTPGSEPKRDQDLQAIKDARIPLAWRDTCSHLLIHLNKCRRDTWWNPNKCDHDRHIYEECEYNAYLQRVEAKVQMDKIKE
;
A
#
# COMPACT_ATOMS: atom_id res chain seq x y z
N MET A 1 22.97 5.22 -15.68
CA MET A 1 21.92 4.26 -15.31
C MET A 1 21.40 4.66 -13.93
N GLY A 2 20.40 5.53 -13.89
CA GLY A 2 19.74 5.94 -12.65
C GLY A 2 18.58 4.99 -12.37
N GLY A 3 18.79 4.02 -11.49
CA GLY A 3 17.75 3.09 -11.04
C GLY A 3 16.80 3.80 -10.07
N GLY A 4 15.88 4.60 -10.59
CA GLY A 4 14.71 5.05 -9.84
C GLY A 4 13.69 3.92 -9.78
N HIS A 5 13.22 3.59 -8.59
CA HIS A 5 12.00 2.81 -8.39
C HIS A 5 10.86 3.62 -9.01
N HIS A 6 10.38 3.20 -10.19
CA HIS A 6 9.26 3.89 -10.84
C HIS A 6 7.99 3.51 -10.08
N VAL A 7 7.38 4.50 -9.43
CA VAL A 7 6.09 4.34 -8.79
C VAL A 7 5.04 4.33 -9.90
N THR A 8 4.28 3.25 -10.02
CA THR A 8 3.09 3.26 -10.87
C THR A 8 2.04 4.17 -10.22
N PRO A 9 1.36 5.07 -10.95
CA PRO A 9 0.38 5.99 -10.34
C PRO A 9 -0.73 5.30 -9.54
N GLY A 10 -1.04 4.04 -9.84
CA GLY A 10 -2.01 3.23 -9.10
C GLY A 10 -1.51 2.63 -7.78
N SER A 11 -0.19 2.54 -7.59
CA SER A 11 0.48 1.90 -6.44
C SER A 11 1.15 2.92 -5.51
N GLU A 12 0.80 4.19 -5.62
CA GLU A 12 1.42 5.25 -4.81
C GLU A 12 0.96 5.18 -3.33
N PRO A 13 1.89 5.16 -2.36
CA PRO A 13 1.54 5.29 -0.95
C PRO A 13 0.95 6.67 -0.63
N LYS A 14 -0.26 6.70 -0.05
CA LYS A 14 -0.98 7.93 0.29
C LYS A 14 -1.10 8.09 1.80
N ARG A 15 -0.62 9.22 2.32
CA ARG A 15 -0.83 9.63 3.73
C ARG A 15 -2.26 10.11 3.94
N ASP A 16 -2.77 10.90 3.00
CA ASP A 16 -4.12 11.44 3.05
C ASP A 16 -5.06 10.44 2.39
N GLN A 17 -5.78 9.69 3.22
CA GLN A 17 -6.77 8.69 2.81
C GLN A 17 -8.13 8.99 3.42
N ASP A 18 -9.20 8.44 2.83
CA ASP A 18 -10.53 8.49 3.44
C ASP A 18 -10.59 7.59 4.69
N LEU A 19 -10.45 8.22 5.85
CA LEU A 19 -10.48 7.55 7.15
C LEU A 19 -11.84 6.92 7.47
N GLN A 20 -12.93 7.51 6.98
CA GLN A 20 -14.28 6.98 7.21
C GLN A 20 -14.46 5.69 6.40
N ALA A 21 -14.02 5.66 5.14
CA ALA A 21 -14.03 4.45 4.32
C ALA A 21 -13.20 3.31 4.92
N ILE A 22 -12.01 3.58 5.46
CA ILE A 22 -11.14 2.57 6.12
C ILE A 22 -11.82 2.00 7.37
N LYS A 23 -12.48 2.86 8.14
CA LYS A 23 -13.24 2.47 9.34
C LYS A 23 -14.42 1.60 8.98
N ASP A 24 -15.19 1.99 7.97
CA ASP A 24 -16.39 1.27 7.50
C ASP A 24 -16.03 -0.08 6.89
N ALA A 25 -14.90 -0.17 6.20
CA ALA A 25 -14.33 -1.42 5.70
C ALA A 25 -13.78 -2.34 6.81
N ARG A 26 -13.75 -1.88 8.07
CA ARG A 26 -13.26 -2.61 9.24
C ARG A 26 -11.86 -3.17 9.05
N ILE A 27 -10.97 -2.41 8.41
CA ILE A 27 -9.57 -2.81 8.24
C ILE A 27 -8.93 -2.95 9.63
N PRO A 28 -8.26 -4.07 9.96
CA PRO A 28 -7.60 -4.21 11.25
C PRO A 28 -6.38 -3.30 11.35
N LEU A 29 -6.02 -2.90 12.58
CA LEU A 29 -5.02 -1.86 12.86
C LEU A 29 -3.68 -2.08 12.15
N ALA A 30 -3.22 -3.33 12.03
CA ALA A 30 -1.95 -3.66 11.38
C ALA A 30 -1.90 -3.28 9.88
N TRP A 31 -3.05 -3.21 9.22
CA TRP A 31 -3.16 -2.88 7.80
C TRP A 31 -3.72 -1.48 7.54
N ARG A 32 -3.76 -0.62 8.58
CA ARG A 32 -4.15 0.80 8.50
C ARG A 32 -2.94 1.68 8.19
N ASP A 33 -2.26 1.40 7.09
CA ASP A 33 -1.06 2.09 6.64
C ASP A 33 -1.35 3.01 5.43
N THR A 34 -0.30 3.53 4.79
CA THR A 34 -0.42 4.40 3.61
C THR A 34 -0.96 3.69 2.36
N CYS A 35 -1.30 2.40 2.43
CA CYS A 35 -1.82 1.60 1.33
C CYS A 35 -3.24 1.05 1.58
N SER A 36 -3.87 1.36 2.73
CA SER A 36 -5.21 0.86 3.07
C SER A 36 -6.30 1.18 2.06
N HIS A 37 -6.22 2.32 1.36
CA HIS A 37 -7.17 2.69 0.31
C HIS A 37 -7.25 1.63 -0.81
N LEU A 38 -6.14 0.99 -1.16
CA LEU A 38 -6.07 -0.11 -2.14
C LEU A 38 -6.59 -1.42 -1.53
N LEU A 39 -6.33 -1.65 -0.25
CA LEU A 39 -6.79 -2.86 0.45
C LEU A 39 -8.32 -2.96 0.51
N ILE A 40 -9.03 -1.82 0.57
CA ILE A 40 -10.50 -1.80 0.47
C ILE A 40 -10.96 -2.42 -0.85
N HIS A 41 -10.37 -2.01 -1.97
CA HIS A 41 -10.69 -2.52 -3.30
C HIS A 41 -10.36 -4.01 -3.43
N LEU A 42 -9.16 -4.42 -3.01
CA LEU A 42 -8.74 -5.82 -3.02
C LEU A 42 -9.67 -6.71 -2.17
N ASN A 43 -10.06 -6.26 -0.98
CA ASN A 43 -10.95 -7.02 -0.12
C ASN A 43 -12.38 -7.07 -0.66
N LYS A 44 -12.83 -6.05 -1.39
CA LYS A 44 -14.10 -6.11 -2.13
C LYS A 44 -14.03 -7.19 -3.21
N CYS A 45 -13.01 -7.17 -4.09
CA CYS A 45 -12.83 -8.21 -5.11
C CYS A 45 -12.78 -9.61 -4.49
N ARG A 46 -12.03 -9.80 -3.40
CA ARG A 46 -11.95 -11.08 -2.69
C ARG A 46 -13.31 -11.56 -2.18
N ARG A 47 -14.11 -10.68 -1.57
CA ARG A 47 -15.46 -11.05 -1.09
C ARG A 47 -16.38 -11.42 -2.25
N ASP A 48 -16.39 -10.62 -3.31
CA ASP A 48 -17.26 -10.82 -4.47
C ASP A 48 -16.92 -12.12 -5.22
N THR A 49 -15.64 -12.50 -5.23
CA THR A 49 -15.13 -13.70 -5.93
C THR A 49 -14.89 -14.90 -5.02
N TRP A 50 -15.34 -14.84 -3.77
CA TRP A 50 -15.18 -15.91 -2.79
C TRP A 50 -13.71 -16.32 -2.59
N TRP A 51 -12.81 -15.33 -2.53
CA TRP A 51 -11.38 -15.47 -2.32
C TRP A 51 -10.68 -16.35 -3.36
N ASN A 52 -11.19 -16.39 -4.59
CA ASN A 52 -10.56 -17.12 -5.67
C ASN A 52 -9.17 -16.52 -6.00
N PRO A 53 -8.08 -17.31 -5.89
CA PRO A 53 -6.72 -16.81 -6.12
C PRO A 53 -6.50 -16.21 -7.52
N ASN A 54 -7.19 -16.70 -8.54
CA ASN A 54 -6.95 -16.34 -9.95
C ASN A 54 -7.79 -15.15 -10.43
N LYS A 55 -8.53 -14.47 -9.54
CA LYS A 55 -9.50 -13.43 -9.92
C LYS A 55 -9.10 -12.00 -9.55
N CYS A 56 -8.33 -11.83 -8.48
CA CYS A 56 -7.98 -10.50 -7.94
C CYS A 56 -6.48 -10.20 -8.05
N ASP A 57 -5.77 -10.83 -9.01
CA ASP A 57 -4.31 -10.72 -9.13
C ASP A 57 -3.83 -9.29 -9.40
N HIS A 58 -4.56 -8.54 -10.22
CA HIS A 58 -4.20 -7.16 -10.54
C HIS A 58 -4.30 -6.23 -9.32
N ASP A 59 -5.44 -6.27 -8.62
CA ASP A 59 -5.66 -5.50 -7.39
C ASP A 59 -4.65 -5.90 -6.29
N ARG A 60 -4.32 -7.19 -6.21
CA ARG A 60 -3.28 -7.69 -5.29
C ARG A 60 -1.93 -7.10 -5.64
N HIS A 61 -1.52 -7.17 -6.91
CA HIS A 61 -0.23 -6.66 -7.35
C HIS A 61 -0.11 -5.15 -7.08
N ILE A 62 -1.16 -4.38 -7.36
CA ILE A 62 -1.18 -2.94 -7.09
C ILE A 62 -1.02 -2.65 -5.58
N TYR A 63 -1.70 -3.42 -4.72
CA TYR A 63 -1.57 -3.29 -3.27
C TYR A 63 -0.16 -3.65 -2.79
N GLU A 64 0.41 -4.76 -3.25
CA GLU A 64 1.76 -5.22 -2.88
C GLU A 64 2.85 -4.24 -3.35
N GLU A 65 2.69 -3.68 -4.56
CA GLU A 65 3.59 -2.64 -5.08
C GLU A 65 3.54 -1.37 -4.21
N CYS A 66 2.34 -0.98 -3.73
CA CYS A 66 2.22 0.11 -2.77
C CYS A 66 2.94 -0.18 -1.46
N GLU A 67 2.77 -1.39 -0.89
CA GLU A 67 3.45 -1.77 0.35
C GLU A 67 4.98 -1.74 0.19
N TYR A 68 5.47 -2.18 -0.98
CA TYR A 68 6.89 -2.12 -1.32
C TYR A 68 7.39 -0.67 -1.43
N ASN A 69 6.66 0.19 -2.14
CA ASN A 69 6.99 1.62 -2.25
C ASN A 69 6.99 2.31 -0.88
N ALA A 70 6.02 2.00 -0.01
CA ALA A 70 5.95 2.53 1.35
C ALA A 70 7.12 2.03 2.22
N TYR A 71 7.57 0.79 2.01
CA TYR A 71 8.77 0.27 2.67
C TYR A 71 10.02 1.02 2.24
N LEU A 72 10.21 1.26 0.94
CA LEU A 72 11.36 2.02 0.43
C LEU A 72 11.40 3.44 1.01
N GLN A 73 10.24 4.12 1.10
CA GLN A 73 10.14 5.43 1.76
C GLN A 73 10.60 5.38 3.23
N ARG A 74 10.30 4.31 3.96
CA ARG A 74 10.76 4.13 5.35
C ARG A 74 12.26 3.86 5.44
N VAL A 75 12.82 3.11 4.50
CA VAL A 75 14.28 2.86 4.42
C VAL A 75 15.02 4.17 4.15
N GLU A 76 14.55 4.95 3.18
CA GLU A 76 15.13 6.26 2.86
C GLU A 76 15.03 7.23 4.06
N ALA A 77 13.88 7.29 4.71
CA ALA A 77 13.71 8.09 5.92
C ALA A 77 14.70 7.67 7.02
N LYS A 78 14.90 6.36 7.23
CA LYS A 78 15.89 5.87 8.20
C LYS A 78 17.31 6.32 7.84
N VAL A 79 17.72 6.16 6.58
CA VAL A 79 19.05 6.60 6.10
C VAL A 79 19.24 8.10 6.33
N GLN A 80 18.21 8.92 6.06
CA GLN A 80 18.28 10.36 6.30
C GLN A 80 18.39 10.70 7.79
N MET A 81 17.65 9.98 8.65
CA MET A 81 17.74 10.15 10.10
C MET A 81 19.11 9.77 10.65
N ASP A 82 19.75 8.74 10.10
CA ASP A 82 21.08 8.31 10.53
C ASP A 82 22.14 9.37 10.17
N LYS A 83 22.04 10.01 8.99
CA LYS A 83 22.92 11.14 8.59
C LYS A 83 22.79 12.38 9.46
N ILE A 84 21.62 12.63 10.05
CA ILE A 84 21.38 13.79 10.92
C ILE A 84 21.97 13.57 12.33
N LYS A 85 22.15 12.30 12.73
CA LYS A 85 22.69 11.94 14.04
C LYS A 85 24.23 11.95 14.09
N GLU A 86 24.88 11.89 12.93
CA GLU A 86 26.32 12.08 12.76
C GLU A 86 26.69 13.58 12.84
#